data_AF-A0A1S4BFW6-F1
#
_entry.id   AF-A0A1S4BFW6-F1
#
_cell.length_a   1.000
_cell.length_b   1.000
_cell.length_c   1.000
_cell.angle_alpha   90.00
_cell.angle_beta   90.00
_cell.angle_gamma   90.00
#
_symmetry.space_group_name_H-M   'P 1'
#
loop_
_entity.id
_entity.type
_entity.pdbx_description
1 polymer ?
#
loop_
_entity_poly.entity_id
_entity_poly.type
_entity_poly.pdbx_seq_one_letter_code
_entity_poly.pdbx_strand_id
1 'polypeptide(L)'
;MAFNLPLIFTFIALCLFKHCTCAHVKSLNASLAGFQPAVATYYGAPNGAGSGGGACGYTNTVSQTPYNSFVSAGNPPLYRKGLGCGACYQVKCNLGPCSGNPVTVTITDECPGCSGAIHFDLSGTAMGATAKPGQADALRNMGNISISYQRVPCVYKNTNVAFKVDPGSNANFLSVNVEFESGDGDLNLVELVPARSTHYKNNNNSNNSIPYRTPP
;
A
#
# COMPACT_ATOMS: atom_id res chain seq x y z
N MET A 1 -16.65 -61.42 -36.75
CA MET A 1 -15.70 -60.83 -35.78
C MET A 1 -15.97 -59.34 -35.72
N ALA A 2 -16.65 -58.91 -34.65
CA ALA A 2 -16.95 -57.50 -34.40
C ALA A 2 -15.78 -56.87 -33.65
N PHE A 3 -15.33 -55.69 -34.06
CA PHE A 3 -14.57 -54.80 -33.19
C PHE A 3 -15.19 -53.40 -33.25
N ASN A 4 -15.67 -53.00 -32.07
CA ASN A 4 -16.38 -51.77 -31.76
C ASN A 4 -15.47 -50.55 -31.95
N LEU A 5 -15.84 -49.69 -32.89
CA LEU A 5 -15.18 -48.41 -33.16
C LEU A 5 -15.87 -47.13 -32.57
N PRO A 6 -16.57 -47.13 -31.40
CA PRO A 6 -17.13 -45.87 -30.87
C PRO A 6 -16.35 -45.28 -29.68
N LEU A 7 -15.31 -45.95 -29.15
CA LEU A 7 -14.64 -45.54 -27.90
C LEU A 7 -13.44 -44.61 -28.07
N ILE A 8 -12.92 -44.43 -29.29
CA ILE A 8 -11.75 -43.57 -29.55
C ILE A 8 -12.16 -42.11 -29.83
N PHE A 9 -13.36 -41.89 -30.38
CA PHE A 9 -13.83 -40.54 -30.73
C PHE A 9 -14.26 -39.69 -29.53
N THR A 10 -14.58 -40.29 -28.38
CA THR A 10 -14.95 -39.55 -27.17
C THR A 10 -13.75 -38.95 -26.44
N PHE A 11 -12.55 -39.52 -26.58
CA PHE A 11 -11.34 -38.98 -25.94
C PHE A 11 -10.78 -37.72 -26.62
N ILE A 12 -11.00 -37.55 -27.94
CA ILE A 12 -10.48 -36.39 -28.67
C ILE A 12 -11.34 -35.14 -28.42
N ALA A 13 -12.65 -35.30 -28.18
CA ALA A 13 -13.55 -34.19 -27.88
C ALA A 13 -13.29 -33.52 -26.52
N LEU A 14 -12.72 -34.25 -25.54
CA LEU A 14 -12.37 -33.73 -24.22
C LEU A 14 -11.09 -32.87 -24.21
N CYS A 15 -10.25 -32.95 -25.25
CA CYS A 15 -9.04 -32.12 -25.38
C CYS A 15 -9.29 -30.76 -26.04
N LEU A 16 -10.44 -30.57 -26.71
CA LEU A 16 -10.80 -29.30 -27.36
C LEU A 16 -11.57 -28.34 -26.45
N PHE A 17 -12.05 -28.81 -25.30
CA PHE A 17 -12.51 -27.94 -24.23
C PHE A 17 -11.35 -27.51 -23.33
N LYS A 18 -10.31 -26.90 -23.91
CA LYS A 18 -9.47 -25.94 -23.17
C LYS A 18 -10.34 -24.73 -22.86
N HIS A 19 -11.25 -24.88 -21.90
CA HIS A 19 -11.72 -23.76 -21.11
C HIS A 19 -10.49 -23.29 -20.34
N CYS A 20 -9.75 -22.38 -20.95
CA CYS A 20 -8.87 -21.48 -20.23
C CYS A 20 -9.79 -20.58 -19.41
N THR A 21 -10.36 -21.13 -18.34
CA THR A 21 -10.75 -20.27 -17.24
C THR A 21 -9.42 -19.68 -16.78
N CYS A 22 -9.19 -18.42 -17.13
CA CYS A 22 -8.44 -17.56 -16.24
C CYS A 22 -9.23 -17.59 -14.92
N ALA A 23 -9.01 -18.63 -14.12
CA ALA A 23 -9.21 -18.53 -12.70
C ALA A 23 -8.32 -17.36 -12.32
N HIS A 24 -8.94 -16.20 -12.20
CA HIS A 24 -8.37 -15.07 -11.52
C HIS A 24 -8.09 -15.62 -10.14
N VAL A 25 -6.87 -16.13 -9.94
CA VAL A 25 -6.37 -16.46 -8.61
C VAL A 25 -6.33 -15.09 -7.95
N LYS A 26 -7.46 -14.68 -7.36
CA LYS A 26 -7.45 -13.71 -6.30
C LYS A 26 -6.50 -14.34 -5.31
N SER A 27 -5.30 -13.77 -5.25
CA SER A 27 -4.34 -13.99 -4.19
C SER A 27 -5.14 -14.17 -2.89
N LEU A 28 -5.26 -15.43 -2.44
CA LEU A 28 -5.79 -15.78 -1.13
C LEU A 28 -4.70 -15.49 -0.10
N ASN A 29 -4.15 -14.26 -0.14
CA ASN A 29 -3.12 -13.81 0.79
C ASN A 29 -3.52 -12.52 1.51
N ALA A 30 -4.71 -12.00 1.23
CA ALA A 30 -5.34 -10.96 2.04
C ALA A 30 -6.58 -11.57 2.71
N SER A 31 -6.57 -11.67 4.05
CA SER A 31 -7.73 -11.75 4.96
C SER A 31 -7.98 -12.99 5.84
N LEU A 32 -7.15 -14.05 5.88
CA LEU A 32 -7.33 -15.07 6.94
C LEU A 32 -6.86 -14.60 8.33
N ALA A 33 -6.05 -13.55 8.40
CA ALA A 33 -5.68 -12.93 9.67
C ALA A 33 -6.63 -11.77 9.96
N GLY A 34 -7.52 -11.96 10.94
CA GLY A 34 -8.30 -10.86 11.51
C GLY A 34 -7.40 -9.82 12.20
N PHE A 35 -8.02 -8.77 12.73
CA PHE A 35 -7.36 -7.70 13.48
C PHE A 35 -6.30 -8.22 14.48
N GLN A 36 -5.07 -7.75 14.34
CA GLN A 36 -3.93 -8.05 15.20
C GLN A 36 -3.65 -6.88 16.15
N PRO A 37 -3.10 -7.13 17.35
CA PRO A 37 -2.76 -6.05 18.28
C PRO A 37 -1.61 -5.18 17.75
N ALA A 38 -1.70 -3.88 17.96
CA ALA A 38 -0.67 -2.90 17.68
C ALA A 38 -0.80 -1.71 18.63
N VAL A 39 0.14 -0.78 18.54
CA VAL A 39 0.07 0.51 19.21
C VAL A 39 0.07 1.63 18.18
N ALA A 40 -0.48 2.78 18.57
CA ALA A 40 -0.43 3.97 17.75
C ALA A 40 -0.05 5.21 18.54
N THR A 41 0.74 6.06 17.91
CA THR A 41 0.93 7.48 18.28
C THR A 41 0.41 8.36 17.15
N TYR A 42 0.57 9.66 17.25
CA TYR A 42 0.41 10.53 16.09
C TYR A 42 1.51 11.59 16.02
N TYR A 43 1.75 12.09 14.81
CA TYR A 43 2.73 13.12 14.52
C TYR A 43 2.16 14.24 13.66
N GLY A 44 2.87 15.37 13.64
CA GLY A 44 2.47 16.57 12.93
C GLY A 44 1.28 17.29 13.58
N ALA A 45 0.55 18.06 12.78
CA ALA A 45 -0.56 18.85 13.28
C ALA A 45 -1.78 17.97 13.66
N PRO A 46 -2.53 18.34 14.71
CA PRO A 46 -3.80 17.73 15.14
C PRO A 46 -4.78 17.31 14.03
N ASN A 47 -4.92 18.14 12.99
CA ASN A 47 -5.81 17.90 11.84
C ASN A 47 -5.01 17.91 10.52
N GLY A 48 -3.73 17.53 10.59
CA GLY A 48 -2.83 17.46 9.44
C GLY A 48 -2.62 16.04 8.94
N ALA A 49 -1.77 15.91 7.92
CA ALA A 49 -1.39 14.65 7.27
C ALA A 49 -0.06 14.07 7.81
N GLY A 50 0.35 14.43 9.04
CA GLY A 50 1.71 14.16 9.50
C GLY A 50 2.68 15.17 8.89
N SER A 51 3.52 14.72 7.95
CA SER A 51 4.55 15.53 7.29
C SER A 51 4.49 15.39 5.76
N GLY A 52 4.75 16.49 5.05
CA GLY A 52 5.01 16.48 3.61
C GLY A 52 6.44 16.05 3.24
N GLY A 53 7.27 15.66 4.20
CA GLY A 53 8.65 15.21 3.97
C GLY A 53 8.87 13.73 4.23
N GLY A 54 7.82 12.91 4.15
CA GLY A 54 7.90 11.50 4.54
C GLY A 54 8.81 10.65 3.66
N ALA A 55 9.32 9.55 4.23
CA ALA A 55 10.32 8.67 3.63
C ALA A 55 9.89 8.02 2.29
N CYS A 56 8.58 7.92 2.01
CA CYS A 56 8.07 7.39 0.74
C CYS A 56 8.08 8.40 -0.42
N GLY A 57 8.43 9.67 -0.17
CA GLY A 57 8.58 10.69 -1.23
C GLY A 57 7.27 11.22 -1.83
N TYR A 58 6.11 10.93 -1.22
CA TYR A 58 4.80 11.44 -1.68
C TYR A 58 4.62 12.95 -1.47
N THR A 59 5.54 13.60 -0.76
CA THR A 59 5.55 15.05 -0.53
C THR A 59 4.22 15.57 0.07
N ASN A 60 3.72 16.71 -0.43
CA ASN A 60 2.43 17.29 -0.04
C ASN A 60 1.21 16.57 -0.64
N THR A 61 1.38 15.48 -1.41
CA THR A 61 0.24 14.72 -1.93
C THR A 61 -0.51 14.01 -0.81
N VAL A 62 0.16 13.69 0.31
CA VAL A 62 -0.43 12.99 1.47
C VAL A 62 -1.62 13.72 2.11
N SER A 63 -1.72 15.05 1.95
CA SER A 63 -2.85 15.84 2.43
C SER A 63 -3.99 15.98 1.41
N GLN A 64 -3.76 15.59 0.16
CA GLN A 64 -4.69 15.77 -0.96
C GLN A 64 -5.44 14.48 -1.27
N THR A 65 -6.48 14.56 -2.08
CA THR A 65 -7.15 13.38 -2.63
C THR A 65 -6.15 12.53 -3.42
N PRO A 66 -6.14 11.20 -3.25
CA PRO A 66 -7.10 10.38 -2.51
C PRO A 66 -6.70 10.08 -1.05
N TYR A 67 -5.49 10.42 -0.61
CA TYR A 67 -5.04 10.15 0.76
C TYR A 67 -5.84 10.94 1.80
N ASN A 68 -6.17 12.20 1.52
CA ASN A 68 -6.98 13.08 2.37
C ASN A 68 -6.50 13.12 3.83
N SER A 69 -5.18 13.11 4.04
CA SER A 69 -4.56 13.03 5.38
C SER A 69 -4.84 11.72 6.14
N PHE A 70 -5.31 10.64 5.50
CA PHE A 70 -5.44 9.31 6.10
C PHE A 70 -4.17 8.49 5.85
N VAL A 71 -3.09 8.94 6.48
CA VAL A 71 -1.75 8.37 6.30
C VAL A 71 -1.08 8.05 7.64
N SER A 72 -0.03 7.25 7.60
CA SER A 72 0.78 6.88 8.76
C SER A 72 2.25 6.68 8.39
N ALA A 73 3.14 7.02 9.32
CA ALA A 73 4.49 6.48 9.34
C ALA A 73 4.48 5.09 9.99
N GLY A 74 5.11 4.12 9.33
CA GLY A 74 5.21 2.76 9.84
C GLY A 74 6.53 2.52 10.55
N ASN A 75 6.52 1.73 11.62
CA ASN A 75 7.76 1.17 12.16
C ASN A 75 8.44 0.21 11.15
N PRO A 76 9.68 -0.26 11.38
CA PRO A 76 10.42 -1.02 10.36
C PRO A 76 9.70 -2.26 9.78
N PRO A 77 8.92 -3.05 10.55
CA PRO A 77 8.08 -4.12 10.00
C PRO A 77 6.99 -3.66 9.03
N LEU A 78 6.45 -2.45 9.18
CA LEU A 78 5.45 -1.87 8.29
C LEU A 78 6.10 -1.17 7.10
N TYR A 79 7.11 -0.32 7.35
CA TYR A 79 7.81 0.44 6.31
C TYR A 79 8.67 -0.43 5.39
N ARG A 80 9.26 -1.51 5.94
CA ARG A 80 10.04 -2.53 5.19
C ARG A 80 11.10 -1.95 4.26
N LYS A 81 11.84 -0.92 4.72
CA LYS A 81 12.85 -0.23 3.91
C LYS A 81 12.27 0.27 2.57
N GLY A 82 11.11 0.93 2.63
CA GLY A 82 10.41 1.47 1.46
C GLY A 82 9.46 0.49 0.79
N LEU A 83 9.63 -0.83 0.95
CA LEU A 83 8.73 -1.83 0.34
C LEU A 83 7.32 -1.83 0.92
N GLY A 84 7.09 -1.14 2.03
CA GLY A 84 5.76 -0.93 2.60
C GLY A 84 5.08 0.36 2.14
N CYS A 85 5.77 1.22 1.40
CA CYS A 85 5.18 2.45 0.89
C CYS A 85 3.97 2.13 0.01
N GLY A 86 2.87 2.85 0.24
CA GLY A 86 1.61 2.65 -0.48
C GLY A 86 0.73 1.55 0.11
N ALA A 87 1.23 0.67 0.99
CA ALA A 87 0.42 -0.37 1.61
C ALA A 87 -0.69 0.22 2.50
N CYS A 88 -1.90 -0.39 2.45
CA CYS A 88 -3.05 0.05 3.24
C CYS A 88 -3.37 -0.87 4.41
N TYR A 89 -3.75 -0.25 5.52
CA TYR A 89 -4.16 -0.92 6.73
C TYR A 89 -5.43 -0.31 7.28
N GLN A 90 -6.34 -1.15 7.80
CA GLN A 90 -7.36 -0.67 8.72
C GLN A 90 -6.79 -0.64 10.12
N VAL A 91 -6.94 0.49 10.81
CA VAL A 91 -6.56 0.69 12.22
C VAL A 91 -7.80 0.98 13.04
N LYS A 92 -7.97 0.27 14.15
CA LYS A 92 -9.13 0.36 15.04
C LYS A 92 -8.67 0.66 16.47
N CYS A 93 -9.15 1.77 17.03
CA CYS A 93 -8.90 2.14 18.42
C CYS A 93 -9.64 1.18 19.37
N ASN A 94 -8.95 0.68 20.40
CA ASN A 94 -9.49 -0.31 21.34
C ASN A 94 -9.84 0.26 22.73
N LEU A 95 -9.02 1.16 23.26
CA LEU A 95 -9.14 1.70 24.63
C LEU A 95 -9.19 3.23 24.64
N GLY A 96 -10.02 3.79 25.52
CA GLY A 96 -10.23 5.24 25.62
C GLY A 96 -11.48 5.71 24.89
N PRO A 97 -11.55 6.97 24.43
CA PRO A 97 -12.72 7.51 23.74
C PRO A 97 -12.79 7.06 22.27
N CYS A 98 -12.58 5.77 22.01
CA CYS A 98 -12.62 5.16 20.69
C CYS A 98 -14.04 5.06 20.14
N SER A 99 -14.22 5.29 18.85
CA SER A 99 -15.48 5.02 18.15
C SER A 99 -15.74 3.52 17.98
N GLY A 100 -14.68 2.70 17.99
CA GLY A 100 -14.73 1.29 17.65
C GLY A 100 -14.76 1.01 16.14
N ASN A 101 -14.86 2.05 15.31
CA ASN A 101 -14.84 1.91 13.86
C ASN A 101 -13.40 1.96 13.34
N PRO A 102 -13.01 1.06 12.43
CA PRO A 102 -11.70 1.11 11.81
C PRO A 102 -11.61 2.26 10.80
N VAL A 103 -10.43 2.86 10.71
CA VAL A 103 -10.06 3.84 9.70
C VAL A 103 -9.01 3.21 8.79
N THR A 104 -9.11 3.43 7.47
CA THR A 104 -8.07 2.96 6.54
C THR A 104 -6.99 4.01 6.40
N VAL A 105 -5.73 3.61 6.53
CA VAL A 105 -4.56 4.47 6.37
C VAL A 105 -3.58 3.88 5.37
N THR A 106 -2.84 4.75 4.69
CA THR A 106 -1.72 4.36 3.81
C THR A 106 -0.38 4.63 4.49
N ILE A 107 0.57 3.71 4.35
CA ILE A 107 1.95 3.93 4.79
C ILE A 107 2.65 4.87 3.81
N THR A 108 3.04 6.05 4.29
CA THR A 108 3.67 7.10 3.47
C THR A 108 4.98 7.61 4.04
N ASP A 109 5.42 7.05 5.16
CA ASP A 109 6.57 7.52 5.93
C ASP A 109 7.14 6.40 6.80
N GLU A 110 8.33 6.63 7.35
CA GLU A 110 9.00 5.75 8.29
C GLU A 110 8.97 6.38 9.68
N CYS A 111 8.72 5.58 10.71
CA CYS A 111 8.99 5.96 12.10
C CYS A 111 10.16 5.13 12.65
N PRO A 112 11.42 5.60 12.53
CA PRO A 112 12.58 4.86 13.00
C PRO A 112 12.61 4.67 14.53
N GLY A 113 12.04 5.63 15.28
CA GLY A 113 11.96 5.60 16.74
C GLY A 113 10.84 4.72 17.29
N CYS A 114 9.89 4.32 16.44
CA CYS A 114 8.78 3.45 16.83
C CYS A 114 9.29 2.00 16.91
N SER A 115 9.50 1.49 18.12
CA SER A 115 10.10 0.17 18.36
C SER A 115 9.23 -0.71 19.25
N GLY A 116 9.52 -2.01 19.30
CA GLY A 116 8.77 -2.99 20.08
C GLY A 116 7.62 -3.60 19.27
N ALA A 117 6.38 -3.34 19.69
CA ALA A 117 5.19 -3.83 19.00
C ALA A 117 5.05 -3.23 17.59
N ILE A 118 4.15 -3.79 16.77
CA ILE A 118 3.73 -3.13 15.53
C ILE A 118 3.17 -1.76 15.91
N HIS A 119 3.75 -0.71 15.33
CA HIS A 119 3.52 0.67 15.74
C HIS A 119 3.21 1.52 14.51
N PHE A 120 2.02 2.13 14.54
CA PHE A 120 1.58 3.12 13.56
C PHE A 120 1.74 4.52 14.15
N ASP A 121 2.59 5.35 13.57
CA ASP A 121 2.60 6.78 13.92
C ASP A 121 1.64 7.47 12.95
N LEU A 122 0.41 7.66 13.40
CA LEU A 122 -0.68 8.14 12.55
C LEU A 122 -0.52 9.65 12.27
N SER A 123 -1.04 10.11 11.15
CA SER A 123 -1.36 11.53 11.02
C SER A 123 -2.42 11.94 12.05
N GLY A 124 -2.41 13.22 12.47
CA GLY A 124 -3.39 13.73 13.44
C GLY A 124 -4.83 13.53 12.98
N THR A 125 -5.10 13.69 11.68
CA THR A 125 -6.41 13.44 11.07
C THR A 125 -6.83 11.98 11.21
N ALA A 126 -5.95 11.03 10.88
CA ALA A 126 -6.25 9.60 10.99
C ALA A 126 -6.48 9.17 12.45
N MET A 127 -5.63 9.63 13.39
CA MET A 127 -5.80 9.36 14.81
C MET A 127 -7.16 9.87 15.31
N GLY A 128 -7.49 11.14 15.01
CA GLY A 128 -8.74 11.77 15.43
C GLY A 128 -9.98 11.05 14.87
N ALA A 129 -9.92 10.53 13.66
CA ALA A 129 -11.01 9.80 13.03
C ALA A 129 -11.35 8.46 13.71
N THR A 130 -10.42 7.89 14.49
CA THR A 130 -10.69 6.68 15.29
C THR A 130 -11.44 6.98 16.60
N ALA A 131 -11.56 8.24 17.01
CA ALA A 131 -12.24 8.66 18.22
C ALA A 131 -13.77 8.77 18.05
N LYS A 132 -14.50 8.78 19.16
CA LYS A 132 -15.92 9.18 19.18
C LYS A 132 -16.07 10.63 18.70
N PRO A 133 -17.25 11.01 18.15
CA PRO A 133 -17.53 12.40 17.79
C PRO A 133 -17.21 13.36 18.94
N GLY A 134 -16.42 14.40 18.65
CA GLY A 134 -15.99 15.41 19.62
C GLY A 134 -14.88 14.98 20.59
N GLN A 135 -14.32 13.78 20.45
CA GLN A 135 -13.30 13.24 21.37
C GLN A 135 -11.91 13.06 20.72
N ALA A 136 -11.69 13.63 19.53
CA ALA A 136 -10.43 13.51 18.80
C ALA A 136 -9.24 14.06 19.60
N ASP A 137 -9.38 15.24 20.22
CA ASP A 137 -8.33 15.84 21.04
C ASP A 137 -8.05 15.01 22.30
N ALA A 138 -9.11 14.52 22.97
CA ALA A 138 -8.97 13.65 24.12
C ALA A 138 -8.19 12.37 23.79
N LEU A 139 -8.47 11.76 22.63
CA LEU A 139 -7.72 10.59 22.16
C LEU A 139 -6.26 10.93 21.81
N ARG A 140 -6.03 12.03 21.08
CA ARG A 140 -4.67 12.50 20.73
C ARG A 140 -3.82 12.81 21.97
N ASN A 141 -4.43 13.36 23.01
CA ASN A 141 -3.76 13.70 24.27
C ASN A 141 -3.33 12.49 25.11
N MET A 142 -3.81 11.27 24.79
CA MET A 142 -3.30 10.05 25.41
C MET A 142 -1.88 9.70 24.94
N GLY A 143 -1.42 10.29 23.83
CA GLY A 143 -0.08 10.09 23.27
C GLY A 143 0.06 8.74 22.58
N ASN A 144 0.13 7.66 23.36
CA ASN A 144 0.22 6.29 22.88
C ASN A 144 -1.08 5.53 23.21
N ILE A 145 -1.71 4.93 22.21
CA ILE A 145 -2.96 4.18 22.36
C ILE A 145 -2.81 2.74 21.88
N SER A 146 -3.57 1.84 22.51
CA SER A 146 -3.73 0.48 22.01
C SER A 146 -4.72 0.46 20.84
N ILE A 147 -4.29 -0.12 19.73
CA ILE A 147 -5.11 -0.33 18.54
C ILE A 147 -5.10 -1.80 18.14
N SER A 148 -6.00 -2.15 17.23
CA SER A 148 -5.86 -3.32 16.41
C SER A 148 -5.74 -2.92 14.95
N TYR A 149 -5.00 -3.69 14.17
CA TYR A 149 -4.81 -3.41 12.74
C TYR A 149 -4.99 -4.66 11.88
N GLN A 150 -5.30 -4.45 10.60
CA GLN A 150 -5.25 -5.50 9.59
C GLN A 150 -4.85 -4.92 8.23
N ARG A 151 -4.08 -5.66 7.43
CA ARG A 151 -3.76 -5.27 6.05
C ARG A 151 -5.02 -5.40 5.19
N VAL A 152 -5.28 -4.41 4.35
CA VAL A 152 -6.44 -4.38 3.46
C VAL A 152 -6.04 -3.90 2.07
N PRO A 153 -6.79 -4.25 1.02
CA PRO A 153 -6.58 -3.64 -0.29
C PRO A 153 -6.80 -2.12 -0.23
N CYS A 154 -5.92 -1.37 -0.87
CA CYS A 154 -6.09 0.06 -1.13
C CYS A 154 -7.21 0.30 -2.14
N VAL A 155 -8.05 1.32 -1.87
CA VAL A 155 -9.18 1.68 -2.73
C VAL A 155 -9.18 3.19 -2.99
N TYR A 156 -8.63 3.61 -4.13
CA TYR A 156 -8.61 5.00 -4.56
C TYR A 156 -9.62 5.23 -5.70
N LYS A 157 -10.86 5.54 -5.33
CA LYS A 157 -11.96 5.69 -6.30
C LYS A 157 -11.70 6.86 -7.25
N ASN A 158 -11.89 6.62 -8.54
CA ASN A 158 -11.72 7.62 -9.60
C ASN A 158 -10.29 8.23 -9.64
N THR A 159 -9.30 7.49 -9.16
CA THR A 159 -7.89 7.88 -9.20
C THR A 159 -7.12 6.82 -9.97
N ASN A 160 -6.34 7.27 -10.96
CA ASN A 160 -5.42 6.40 -11.68
C ASN A 160 -4.06 6.38 -10.95
N VAL A 161 -3.29 5.32 -11.19
CA VAL A 161 -1.87 5.30 -10.79
C VAL A 161 -1.17 6.52 -11.39
N ALA A 162 -0.43 7.24 -10.55
CA ALA A 162 0.32 8.42 -10.95
C ALA A 162 1.82 8.13 -10.90
N PHE A 163 2.55 8.72 -11.85
CA PHE A 163 4.01 8.68 -11.90
C PHE A 163 4.52 10.09 -11.74
N LYS A 164 5.20 10.37 -10.63
CA LYS A 164 5.72 11.68 -10.29
C LYS A 164 7.23 11.69 -10.44
N VAL A 165 7.72 12.47 -11.40
CA VAL A 165 9.16 12.65 -11.62
C VAL A 165 9.74 13.50 -10.50
N ASP A 166 10.78 12.99 -9.84
CA ASP A 166 11.53 13.72 -8.82
C ASP A 166 12.22 14.94 -9.43
N PRO A 167 12.20 16.13 -8.78
CA PRO A 167 12.84 17.34 -9.28
C PRO A 167 14.35 17.23 -9.52
N GLY A 168 15.04 16.29 -8.86
CA GLY A 168 16.46 15.99 -9.10
C GLY A 168 16.72 15.21 -10.39
N SER A 169 15.66 14.76 -11.08
CA SER A 169 15.78 14.08 -12.37
C SER A 169 16.31 15.00 -13.46
N ASN A 170 17.12 14.44 -14.36
CA ASN A 170 17.71 15.10 -15.52
C ASN A 170 17.94 14.09 -16.64
N ALA A 171 18.59 14.51 -17.73
CA ALA A 171 18.83 13.64 -18.89
C ALA A 171 19.62 12.36 -18.55
N ASN A 172 20.40 12.34 -17.46
CA ASN A 172 21.27 11.24 -17.06
C ASN A 172 20.85 10.57 -15.74
N PHE A 173 19.75 11.00 -15.13
CA PHE A 173 19.22 10.44 -13.89
C PHE A 173 17.71 10.61 -13.89
N LEU A 174 16.95 9.52 -13.85
CA LEU A 174 15.49 9.59 -13.69
C LEU A 174 15.09 8.94 -12.37
N SER A 175 14.39 9.70 -11.53
CA SER A 175 13.66 9.20 -10.36
C SER A 175 12.18 9.52 -10.46
N VAL A 176 11.37 8.52 -10.13
CA VAL A 176 9.91 8.55 -10.27
C VAL A 176 9.29 7.85 -9.07
N ASN A 177 8.38 8.55 -8.41
CA ASN A 177 7.47 8.00 -7.42
C ASN A 177 6.21 7.51 -8.10
N VAL A 178 5.82 6.29 -7.79
CA VAL A 178 4.52 5.74 -8.18
C VAL A 178 3.54 5.95 -7.03
N GLU A 179 2.36 6.50 -7.32
CA GLU A 179 1.36 6.82 -6.30
C GLU A 179 -0.01 6.26 -6.73
N PHE A 180 -0.89 6.08 -5.75
CA PHE A 180 -2.29 5.69 -5.92
C PHE A 180 -2.51 4.28 -6.49
N GLU A 181 -1.62 3.36 -6.13
CA GLU A 181 -1.73 1.94 -6.41
C GLU A 181 -2.91 1.35 -5.63
N SER A 182 -4.03 1.11 -6.31
CA SER A 182 -5.12 0.33 -5.73
C SER A 182 -4.75 -1.15 -5.66
N GLY A 183 -5.44 -1.92 -4.82
CA GLY A 183 -5.10 -3.33 -4.59
C GLY A 183 -4.05 -3.47 -3.50
N ASP A 184 -2.90 -4.07 -3.78
CA ASP A 184 -1.88 -4.33 -2.75
C ASP A 184 -1.25 -3.05 -2.17
N GLY A 185 -1.20 -1.97 -2.97
CA GLY A 185 -0.69 -0.67 -2.56
C GLY A 185 0.84 -0.55 -2.60
N ASP A 186 1.55 -1.62 -2.26
CA ASP A 186 3.01 -1.70 -2.41
C ASP A 186 3.43 -2.32 -3.76
N LEU A 187 4.65 -1.96 -4.19
CA LEU A 187 5.23 -2.43 -5.45
C LEU A 187 6.40 -3.38 -5.20
N ASN A 188 6.42 -4.49 -5.92
CA ASN A 188 7.53 -5.44 -5.89
C ASN A 188 8.62 -5.12 -6.92
N LEU A 189 8.25 -4.57 -8.08
CA LEU A 189 9.17 -4.28 -9.19
C LEU A 189 8.59 -3.17 -10.07
N VAL A 190 9.46 -2.25 -10.51
CA VAL A 190 9.16 -1.25 -11.55
C VAL A 190 10.26 -1.32 -12.61
N GLU A 191 9.85 -1.49 -13.86
CA GLU A 191 10.76 -1.57 -15.01
C GLU A 191 10.45 -0.46 -16.02
N LEU A 192 11.49 0.08 -16.65
CA LEU A 192 11.36 1.06 -17.72
C LEU A 192 11.74 0.44 -19.05
N VAL A 193 10.88 0.67 -20.05
CA VAL A 193 11.11 0.24 -21.43
C VAL A 193 11.10 1.48 -22.33
N PRO A 194 12.24 1.85 -22.95
CA PRO A 194 12.27 2.90 -23.95
C PRO A 194 11.31 2.58 -25.09
N ALA A 195 10.59 3.58 -25.63
CA ALA A 195 9.51 3.42 -26.61
C ALA A 195 9.88 2.66 -27.91
N ARG A 196 11.16 2.38 -28.16
CA ARG A 196 11.68 1.63 -29.31
C ARG A 196 12.61 0.48 -28.92
N SER A 197 12.54 0.02 -27.69
CA SER A 197 13.33 -1.10 -27.15
C SER A 197 12.39 -2.22 -26.71
N THR A 198 12.78 -3.47 -26.94
CA THR A 198 12.17 -4.65 -26.31
C THR A 198 12.97 -5.12 -25.09
N HIS A 199 14.08 -4.46 -24.78
CA HIS A 199 14.92 -4.75 -23.63
C HIS A 199 14.46 -3.93 -22.42
N TYR A 200 14.11 -4.66 -21.37
CA TYR A 200 13.88 -4.14 -20.02
C TYR A 200 15.23 -3.79 -19.39
N LYS A 201 15.27 -2.69 -18.65
CA LYS A 201 16.38 -2.39 -17.73
C LYS A 201 15.86 -2.55 -16.32
N ASN A 202 16.34 -3.59 -15.64
CA ASN A 202 16.00 -3.86 -14.24
C ASN A 202 16.40 -2.67 -13.38
N ASN A 203 15.51 -2.32 -12.46
CA ASN A 203 15.76 -1.26 -11.51
C ASN A 203 15.71 -1.80 -10.08
N ASN A 204 16.87 -1.83 -9.43
CA ASN A 204 17.03 -2.37 -8.09
C ASN A 204 16.92 -1.25 -7.04
N ASN A 205 15.78 -0.57 -6.95
CA ASN A 205 15.53 0.33 -5.83
C ASN A 205 14.15 0.09 -5.20
N SER A 206 14.19 -0.22 -3.91
CA SER A 206 13.08 -0.56 -3.04
C SER A 206 12.29 0.63 -2.49
N ASN A 207 12.66 1.86 -2.87
CA ASN A 207 12.10 3.10 -2.29
C ASN A 207 11.17 3.86 -3.24
N ASN A 208 10.47 3.16 -4.13
CA ASN A 208 9.54 3.78 -5.07
C ASN A 208 10.18 4.96 -5.85
N SER A 209 11.47 4.85 -6.15
CA SER A 209 12.26 5.89 -6.77
C SER A 209 13.16 5.23 -7.79
N ILE A 210 12.91 5.52 -9.06
CA ILE A 210 13.69 5.03 -10.18
C ILE A 210 15.09 5.70 -10.13
N PRO A 211 16.21 5.01 -10.37
CA PRO A 211 17.37 5.72 -10.91
C PRO A 211 17.72 5.21 -12.31
N TYR A 212 17.42 5.99 -13.36
CA TYR A 212 17.87 5.68 -14.73
C TYR A 212 19.10 6.51 -15.12
N ARG A 213 20.24 5.85 -15.38
CA ARG A 213 21.39 6.49 -16.04
C ARG A 213 21.34 6.21 -17.55
N THR A 214 21.27 7.26 -18.38
CA THR A 214 21.53 7.12 -19.81
C THR A 214 22.98 6.65 -20.00
N PRO A 215 23.23 5.66 -20.86
CA PRO A 215 24.59 5.41 -21.33
C PRO A 215 25.12 6.68 -22.03
N PRO A 216 26.43 6.95 -21.96
CA PRO A 216 27.07 8.02 -22.73
C PRO A 216 26.85 7.85 -24.25
#